data_AF-A0AAV0WK83-F1
#
_entry.id   AF-A0AAV0WK83-F1
#
_cell.length_a   1.000
_cell.length_b   1.000
_cell.length_c   1.000
_cell.angle_alpha   90.00
_cell.angle_beta   90.00
_cell.angle_gamma   90.00
#
_symmetry.space_group_name_H-M   'P 1'
#
loop_
_entity.id
_entity.type
_entity.pdbx_description
1 polymer ?
#
loop_
_entity_poly.entity_id
_entity_poly.type
_entity_poly.pdbx_seq_one_letter_code
_entity_poly.pdbx_strand_id
1 'polypeptide(L)'
;MRLMLQRRHDDSVRTITFNKSVEYILADSENNNGSLSDDAQNILTKLLINNLFQDKCKGSDLYFRKISKLIVEVFPQEKERVYFIPSKSEGTHQCHAKGKLIERWKNVARRLRSVGAIELGRKKTTSNSIEPVAVFSDDLKAAKLWLQEEGLSANFDSVKDKWRLTYNIRKSEILNADSKVTVYDVFLNWPILKSLRGYELISEDFNILYPTQQELFPDWSSFLNKWIFISDRLVSVRKNSVKDKVAKDLLKQLDHVQQSGNIGVANILKCQLIPYLLPTKTIIRSTDLKSAKKNWKPSCGESAAAFIVHIANITQLESEIQQRRVKYIQYGAHVQPYIIISGKDIFSIDQCYVRVDNHLWYFNCPLKAIDLCFKSYFSFNCAYPRECHESWMFLQLHLYGLNTDHDLMTAVLSSINDKFT
;
A
#
# COMPACT_ATOMS: atom_id res chain seq x y z
N MET A 1 13.35 37.62 11.30
CA MET A 1 12.76 38.79 10.58
C MET A 1 13.59 40.06 10.68
N ARG A 2 14.02 40.51 11.88
CA ARG A 2 14.88 41.71 12.03
C ARG A 2 16.26 41.63 11.36
N LEU A 3 16.82 40.43 11.17
CA LEU A 3 18.08 40.22 10.44
C LEU A 3 17.93 40.13 8.90
N MET A 4 16.71 40.20 8.35
CA MET A 4 16.48 40.22 6.89
C MET A 4 16.41 41.65 6.31
N LEU A 5 16.61 42.69 7.15
CA LEU A 5 16.44 44.10 6.78
C LEU A 5 17.73 44.86 6.46
N GLN A 6 18.87 44.18 6.34
CA GLN A 6 20.13 44.85 5.97
C GLN A 6 20.92 44.10 4.90
N ARG A 7 20.66 44.43 3.62
CA ARG A 7 21.63 44.97 2.64
C ARG A 7 21.02 44.96 1.22
N ARG A 8 21.50 45.90 0.40
CA ARG A 8 20.79 46.60 -0.69
C ARG A 8 21.13 46.14 -2.11
N HIS A 9 20.26 46.65 -3.00
CA HIS A 9 20.45 47.07 -4.40
C HIS A 9 20.41 46.00 -5.50
N ASP A 10 19.18 45.61 -5.87
CA ASP A 10 18.71 45.68 -7.26
C ASP A 10 17.16 45.63 -7.31
N ASP A 11 16.54 46.50 -8.13
CA ASP A 11 15.10 46.70 -8.38
C ASP A 11 14.22 47.40 -7.30
N SER A 12 13.88 48.67 -7.55
CA SER A 12 12.91 49.48 -6.78
C SER A 12 11.49 48.85 -6.74
N VAL A 13 11.06 48.25 -7.85
CA VAL A 13 9.75 47.56 -7.96
C VAL A 13 9.70 46.32 -7.07
N ARG A 14 10.80 45.57 -6.96
CA ARG A 14 10.87 44.38 -6.10
C ARG A 14 10.81 44.75 -4.63
N THR A 15 11.49 45.83 -4.25
CA THR A 15 11.45 46.37 -2.88
C THR A 15 10.03 46.80 -2.49
N ILE A 16 9.31 47.49 -3.39
CA ILE A 16 7.91 47.89 -3.16
C ILE A 16 6.99 46.67 -3.05
N THR A 17 7.16 45.67 -3.92
CA THR A 17 6.31 44.46 -3.93
C THR A 17 6.56 43.58 -2.70
N PHE A 18 7.83 43.51 -2.25
CA PHE A 18 8.22 42.81 -1.02
C PHE A 18 7.56 43.45 0.20
N ASN A 19 7.65 44.77 0.35
CA ASN A 19 7.05 45.49 1.47
C ASN A 19 5.53 45.33 1.53
N LYS A 20 4.82 45.49 0.41
CA LYS A 20 3.35 45.27 0.36
C LYS A 20 2.95 43.84 0.73
N SER A 21 3.74 42.85 0.31
CA SER A 21 3.46 41.44 0.62
C SER A 21 3.69 41.14 2.11
N VAL A 22 4.69 41.77 2.73
CA VAL A 22 4.95 41.65 4.18
C VAL A 22 3.87 42.36 4.99
N GLU A 23 3.47 43.57 4.61
CA GLU A 23 2.36 44.31 5.23
C GLU A 23 1.06 43.50 5.20
N TYR A 24 0.75 42.87 4.06
CA TYR A 24 -0.41 41.99 3.95
C TYR A 24 -0.34 40.79 4.91
N ILE A 25 0.80 40.10 5.02
CA ILE A 25 0.95 38.94 5.91
C ILE A 25 0.74 39.35 7.38
N LEU A 26 1.27 40.51 7.78
CA LEU A 26 1.10 41.03 9.14
C LEU A 26 -0.36 41.41 9.42
N ALA A 27 -1.00 42.13 8.50
CA ALA A 27 -2.42 42.49 8.64
C ALA A 27 -3.36 41.27 8.64
N ASP A 28 -3.06 40.25 7.82
CA ASP A 28 -3.80 38.98 7.81
C ASP A 28 -3.67 38.27 9.17
N SER A 29 -2.46 38.23 9.74
CA SER A 29 -2.23 37.64 11.06
C SER A 29 -3.01 38.36 12.16
N GLU A 30 -2.99 39.69 12.17
CA GLU A 30 -3.73 40.50 13.15
C GLU A 30 -5.23 40.27 13.06
N ASN A 31 -5.78 40.21 11.84
CA ASN A 31 -7.21 39.96 11.60
C ASN A 31 -7.64 38.52 11.94
N ASN A 32 -6.71 37.56 11.91
CA ASN A 32 -6.97 36.14 12.14
C ASN A 32 -6.45 35.66 13.51
N ASN A 33 -6.47 36.53 14.52
CA ASN A 33 -6.06 36.23 15.90
C ASN A 33 -4.67 35.56 16.01
N GLY A 34 -3.72 35.99 15.18
CA GLY A 34 -2.34 35.50 15.14
C GLY A 34 -2.10 34.27 14.27
N SER A 35 -3.14 33.72 13.62
CA SER A 35 -3.00 32.65 12.61
C SER A 35 -2.89 33.22 11.20
N LEU A 36 -2.23 32.50 10.27
CA LEU A 36 -2.16 32.93 8.87
C LEU A 36 -3.19 32.18 8.02
N SER A 37 -3.90 32.91 7.16
CA SER A 37 -4.74 32.32 6.13
C SER A 37 -3.89 31.53 5.12
N ASP A 38 -4.50 30.58 4.41
CA ASP A 38 -3.78 29.78 3.40
C ASP A 38 -3.09 30.67 2.35
N ASP A 39 -3.71 31.80 1.99
CA ASP A 39 -3.16 32.79 1.08
C ASP A 39 -1.95 33.52 1.67
N ALA A 40 -2.03 33.98 2.92
CA ALA A 40 -0.89 34.59 3.62
C ALA A 40 0.27 33.60 3.80
N GLN A 41 0.00 32.34 4.13
CA GLN A 41 0.99 31.26 4.21
C GLN A 41 1.70 31.03 2.86
N ASN A 42 0.94 31.07 1.75
CA ASN A 42 1.47 30.90 0.40
C ASN A 42 2.34 32.10 -0.02
N ILE A 43 1.93 33.33 0.31
CA ILE A 43 2.71 34.55 0.06
C ILE A 43 4.01 34.51 0.88
N LEU A 44 3.94 34.19 2.17
CA LEU A 44 5.11 34.05 3.05
C LEU A 44 6.10 33.03 2.49
N THR A 45 5.61 31.84 2.14
CA THR A 45 6.41 30.77 1.53
C THR A 45 7.07 31.25 0.23
N LYS A 46 6.33 31.97 -0.62
CA LYS A 46 6.86 32.53 -1.87
C LYS A 46 7.99 33.53 -1.62
N LEU A 47 7.83 34.45 -0.67
CA LEU A 47 8.86 35.45 -0.35
C LEU A 47 10.15 34.78 0.15
N LEU A 48 10.03 33.84 1.09
CA LEU A 48 11.18 33.15 1.69
C LEU A 48 11.97 32.33 0.65
N ILE A 49 11.28 31.57 -0.20
CA ILE A 49 11.93 30.77 -1.23
C ILE A 49 12.53 31.64 -2.34
N ASN A 50 11.86 32.72 -2.74
CA ASN A 50 12.41 33.63 -3.74
C ASN A 50 13.71 34.29 -3.23
N ASN A 51 13.73 34.72 -1.96
CA ASN A 51 14.92 35.29 -1.34
C ASN A 51 16.07 34.27 -1.25
N LEU A 52 15.77 33.02 -0.88
CA LEU A 52 16.74 31.93 -0.88
C LEU A 52 17.45 31.74 -2.24
N PHE A 53 16.73 31.87 -3.36
CA PHE A 53 17.33 31.80 -4.70
C PHE A 53 18.13 33.04 -5.07
N GLN A 54 17.76 34.22 -4.56
CA GLN A 54 18.52 35.47 -4.76
C GLN A 54 19.88 35.39 -4.07
N ASP A 55 19.93 34.85 -2.86
CA ASP A 55 21.16 34.67 -2.08
C ASP A 55 22.07 33.54 -2.61
N LYS A 56 21.73 32.93 -3.75
CA LYS A 56 22.40 31.74 -4.33
C LYS A 56 22.57 30.60 -3.32
N CYS A 57 21.74 30.56 -2.29
CA CYS A 57 21.83 29.58 -1.22
C CYS A 57 21.13 28.27 -1.61
N LYS A 58 21.72 27.14 -1.25
CA LYS A 58 21.12 25.81 -1.50
C LYS A 58 20.05 25.52 -0.45
N GLY A 59 18.84 25.19 -0.90
CA GLY A 59 17.76 24.72 -0.02
C GLY A 59 18.10 23.37 0.61
N SER A 60 18.71 23.39 1.80
CA SER A 60 19.05 22.20 2.58
C SER A 60 17.97 21.88 3.62
N ASP A 61 17.93 20.62 4.09
CA ASP A 61 17.04 20.19 5.18
C ASP A 61 17.22 21.07 6.43
N LEU A 62 18.49 21.33 6.82
CA LEU A 62 18.82 22.21 7.95
C LEU A 62 18.26 23.63 7.77
N TYR A 63 18.34 24.17 6.55
CA TYR A 63 17.78 25.49 6.25
C TYR A 63 16.26 25.49 6.45
N PHE A 64 15.55 24.52 5.88
CA PHE A 64 14.10 24.48 5.98
C PHE A 64 13.60 24.26 7.42
N ARG A 65 14.28 23.43 8.23
CA ARG A 65 14.01 23.29 9.67
C ARG A 65 14.20 24.60 10.43
N LYS A 66 15.26 25.35 10.11
CA LYS A 66 15.54 26.62 10.78
C LYS A 66 14.45 27.65 10.43
N ILE A 67 14.08 27.72 9.16
CA ILE A 67 13.04 28.65 8.69
C ILE A 67 11.66 28.28 9.25
N SER A 68 11.29 27.00 9.29
CA SER A 68 10.00 26.57 9.86
C SER A 68 9.87 26.93 11.34
N LYS A 69 10.95 26.81 12.12
CA LYS A 69 10.99 27.30 13.51
C LYS A 69 10.86 28.81 13.63
N LEU A 70 11.60 29.57 12.80
CA LEU A 70 11.51 31.02 12.79
C LEU A 70 10.11 31.54 12.39
N ILE A 71 9.38 30.80 11.55
CA ILE A 71 7.99 31.15 11.22
C ILE A 71 7.10 31.03 12.46
N VAL A 72 7.23 29.95 13.24
CA VAL A 72 6.47 29.76 14.48
C VAL A 72 6.87 30.77 15.56
N GLU A 73 8.15 31.18 15.60
CA GLU A 73 8.59 32.27 16.50
C GLU A 73 7.93 33.62 16.17
N VAL A 74 7.69 33.90 14.89
CA VAL A 74 7.03 35.15 14.45
C VAL A 74 5.51 35.03 14.54
N PHE A 75 4.96 33.86 14.23
CA PHE A 75 3.53 33.56 14.20
C PHE A 75 3.24 32.35 15.10
N PRO A 76 3.02 32.55 16.42
CA PRO A 76 2.92 31.44 17.39
C PRO A 76 1.78 30.43 17.15
N GLN A 77 0.75 30.80 16.37
CA GLN A 77 -0.37 29.91 16.04
C GLN A 77 -0.08 28.98 14.85
N GLU A 78 1.01 29.24 14.12
CA GLU A 78 1.44 28.39 13.01
C GLU A 78 2.09 27.10 13.51
N LYS A 79 2.05 26.05 12.68
CA LYS A 79 2.64 24.74 13.02
C LYS A 79 3.81 24.44 12.10
N GLU A 80 4.96 24.07 12.67
CA GLU A 80 6.20 23.77 11.93
C GLU A 80 5.95 22.79 10.76
N ARG A 81 5.14 21.74 11.02
CA ARG A 81 4.78 20.69 10.05
C ARG A 81 4.04 21.17 8.80
N VAL A 82 3.43 22.36 8.81
CA VAL A 82 2.80 22.97 7.63
C VAL A 82 3.87 23.40 6.62
N TYR A 83 4.99 23.92 7.13
CA TYR A 83 6.04 24.51 6.33
C TYR A 83 7.12 23.52 5.96
N PHE A 84 7.50 22.65 6.89
CA PHE A 84 8.53 21.65 6.65
C PHE A 84 8.35 20.42 7.55
N ILE A 85 8.36 19.24 6.91
CA ILE A 85 8.50 17.94 7.53
C ILE A 85 9.78 17.35 6.92
N PRO A 86 10.82 17.11 7.74
CA PRO A 86 12.10 16.62 7.24
C PRO A 86 11.98 15.22 6.65
N SER A 87 12.95 14.86 5.82
CA SER A 87 13.06 13.48 5.39
C SER A 87 13.45 12.60 6.56
N LYS A 88 12.73 11.51 6.75
CA LYS A 88 13.11 10.46 7.68
C LYS A 88 13.62 9.27 6.87
N SER A 89 14.73 8.70 7.34
CA SER A 89 15.18 7.39 6.91
C SER A 89 14.63 6.40 7.90
N GLU A 90 13.58 5.69 7.49
CA GLU A 90 13.08 4.51 8.20
C GLU A 90 13.52 3.32 7.34
N GLY A 91 14.65 2.71 7.72
CA GLY A 91 15.27 1.62 6.96
C GLY A 91 15.60 1.97 5.50
N THR A 92 15.15 1.12 4.56
CA THR A 92 15.41 1.22 3.11
C THR A 92 14.55 2.28 2.40
N HIS A 93 13.63 2.95 3.11
CA HIS A 93 12.76 3.97 2.54
C HIS A 93 13.05 5.35 3.11
N GLN A 94 13.48 6.24 2.22
CA GLN A 94 13.62 7.65 2.53
C GLN A 94 12.26 8.32 2.30
N CYS A 95 11.56 8.65 3.38
CA CYS A 95 10.44 9.58 3.29
C CYS A 95 10.99 10.91 2.78
N HIS A 96 10.58 11.34 1.58
CA HIS A 96 10.99 12.63 1.09
C HIS A 96 10.44 13.74 1.98
N ALA A 97 11.24 14.77 2.22
CA ALA A 97 10.78 15.95 2.93
C ALA A 97 9.54 16.58 2.24
N LYS A 98 8.57 16.99 3.07
CA LYS A 98 7.25 17.54 2.68
C LYS A 98 7.04 18.93 3.29
N GLY A 99 6.01 19.65 2.83
CA GLY A 99 5.62 20.96 3.36
C GLY A 99 5.76 22.10 2.35
N LYS A 100 5.10 23.23 2.63
CA LYS A 100 4.97 24.37 1.70
C LYS A 100 6.33 24.89 1.21
N LEU A 101 7.36 24.96 2.07
CA LEU A 101 8.68 25.48 1.72
C LEU A 101 9.40 24.60 0.68
N ILE A 102 9.47 23.29 0.91
CA ILE A 102 10.19 22.38 0.01
C ILE A 102 9.47 22.17 -1.32
N GLU A 103 8.14 22.12 -1.32
CA GLU A 103 7.35 22.01 -2.55
C GLU A 103 7.51 23.26 -3.41
N ARG A 104 7.46 24.45 -2.79
CA ARG A 104 7.68 25.71 -3.49
C ARG A 104 9.11 25.78 -4.04
N TRP A 105 10.11 25.41 -3.25
CA TRP A 105 11.50 25.35 -3.70
C TRP A 105 11.67 24.41 -4.91
N LYS A 106 11.12 23.19 -4.85
CA LYS A 106 11.14 22.22 -5.97
C LYS A 106 10.51 22.81 -7.24
N ASN A 107 9.38 23.49 -7.10
CA ASN A 107 8.65 24.11 -8.22
C ASN A 107 9.42 25.30 -8.83
N VAL A 108 9.98 26.19 -8.01
CA VAL A 108 10.80 27.32 -8.48
C VAL A 108 12.10 26.82 -9.11
N ALA A 109 12.79 25.86 -8.48
CA ALA A 109 13.98 25.24 -9.04
C ALA A 109 13.71 24.57 -10.40
N ARG A 110 12.56 23.88 -10.56
CA ARG A 110 12.16 23.27 -11.83
C ARG A 110 11.98 24.32 -12.92
N ARG A 111 11.33 25.45 -12.61
CA ARG A 111 11.13 26.56 -13.56
C ARG A 111 12.43 27.28 -13.94
N LEU A 112 13.32 27.49 -12.97
CA LEU A 112 14.62 28.11 -13.23
C LEU A 112 15.53 27.18 -14.05
N ARG A 113 15.44 25.86 -13.84
CA ARG A 113 16.11 24.86 -14.69
C ARG A 113 15.58 24.83 -16.11
N SER A 114 14.26 24.94 -16.32
CA SER A 114 13.68 24.92 -17.68
C SER A 114 14.09 26.12 -18.55
N VAL A 115 14.56 27.21 -17.94
CA VAL A 115 15.04 28.42 -18.63
C VAL A 115 16.56 28.57 -18.58
N GLY A 116 17.30 27.53 -18.13
CA GLY A 116 18.76 27.53 -18.09
C GLY A 116 19.40 28.43 -17.01
N ALA A 117 18.61 29.02 -16.10
CA ALA A 117 19.12 29.91 -15.05
C ALA A 117 19.80 29.18 -13.88
N ILE A 118 19.64 27.85 -13.79
CA ILE A 118 20.34 26.97 -12.83
C ILE A 118 20.85 25.75 -13.60
N GLU A 119 22.14 25.45 -13.47
CA GLU A 119 22.78 24.30 -14.12
C GLU A 119 22.15 22.96 -13.72
N LEU A 120 22.12 22.00 -14.65
CA LEU A 120 21.80 20.60 -14.41
C LEU A 120 22.92 19.96 -13.58
N GLY A 121 22.93 20.24 -12.29
CA GLY A 121 23.64 19.44 -11.29
C GLY A 121 22.96 18.09 -11.16
N ARG A 122 23.08 17.23 -12.18
CA ARG A 122 22.81 15.79 -12.03
C ARG A 122 23.95 15.24 -11.18
N LYS A 123 23.89 15.48 -9.86
CA LYS A 123 24.37 14.45 -8.96
C LYS A 123 23.45 13.26 -9.22
N LYS A 124 23.93 12.32 -10.03
CA LYS A 124 23.84 10.92 -9.62
C LYS A 124 24.34 10.95 -8.18
N THR A 125 23.43 11.02 -7.22
CA THR A 125 23.68 10.34 -5.98
C THR A 125 23.61 8.88 -6.38
N THR A 126 24.71 8.36 -6.93
CA THR A 126 25.24 7.13 -6.39
C THR A 126 25.41 7.43 -4.91
N SER A 127 24.33 7.23 -4.15
CA SER A 127 24.51 6.49 -2.92
C SER A 127 25.01 5.13 -3.40
N ASN A 128 26.31 5.06 -3.65
CA ASN A 128 27.04 3.87 -3.31
C ASN A 128 26.99 3.79 -1.77
N SER A 129 25.81 3.58 -1.19
CA SER A 129 25.69 2.31 -0.51
C SER A 129 25.82 1.33 -1.65
N ILE A 130 27.05 0.86 -1.88
CA ILE A 130 27.19 -0.53 -2.22
C ILE A 130 26.51 -1.19 -1.01
N GLU A 131 25.18 -1.37 -1.07
CA GLU A 131 24.63 -2.50 -0.38
C GLU A 131 25.48 -3.64 -0.92
N PRO A 132 26.21 -4.35 -0.06
CA PRO A 132 27.03 -5.44 -0.53
C PRO A 132 26.12 -6.25 -1.43
N VAL A 133 26.54 -6.51 -2.68
CA VAL A 133 25.95 -7.61 -3.45
C VAL A 133 25.94 -8.75 -2.46
N ALA A 134 24.75 -9.16 -2.00
CA ALA A 134 24.66 -9.96 -0.79
C ALA A 134 25.48 -11.24 -1.03
N VAL A 135 26.69 -11.29 -0.44
CA VAL A 135 27.59 -12.41 -0.65
C VAL A 135 27.11 -13.47 0.30
N PHE A 136 26.21 -14.32 -0.20
CA PHE A 136 25.74 -15.46 0.54
C PHE A 136 26.85 -16.51 0.62
N SER A 137 26.96 -17.19 1.77
CA SER A 137 27.90 -18.28 1.94
C SER A 137 27.63 -19.40 0.95
N ASP A 138 28.64 -20.22 0.67
CA ASP A 138 28.48 -21.34 -0.25
C ASP A 138 27.49 -22.38 0.29
N ASP A 139 27.37 -22.52 1.62
CA ASP A 139 26.34 -23.33 2.27
C ASP A 139 24.92 -22.84 1.96
N LEU A 140 24.69 -21.52 1.94
CA LEU A 140 23.38 -20.93 1.60
C LEU A 140 23.05 -21.14 0.11
N LYS A 141 24.05 -21.01 -0.77
CA LYS A 141 23.88 -21.29 -2.20
C LYS A 141 23.60 -22.77 -2.45
N ALA A 142 24.30 -23.66 -1.75
CA ALA A 142 24.07 -25.10 -1.81
C ALA A 142 22.66 -25.46 -1.32
N ALA A 143 22.20 -24.85 -0.21
CA ALA A 143 20.84 -25.03 0.28
C ALA A 143 19.77 -24.55 -0.72
N LYS A 144 20.02 -23.43 -1.42
CA LYS A 144 19.15 -22.95 -2.51
C LYS A 144 19.11 -23.96 -3.67
N LEU A 145 20.27 -24.39 -4.15
CA LEU A 145 20.35 -25.37 -5.26
C LEU A 145 19.65 -26.67 -4.88
N TRP A 146 19.84 -27.14 -3.65
CA TRP A 146 19.14 -28.30 -3.12
C TRP A 146 17.62 -28.14 -3.17
N LEU A 147 17.08 -26.96 -2.81
CA LEU A 147 15.63 -26.67 -2.91
C LEU A 147 15.11 -26.58 -4.36
N GLN A 148 16.00 -26.41 -5.34
CA GLN A 148 15.64 -26.41 -6.77
C GLN A 148 15.56 -27.82 -7.35
N GLU A 149 16.25 -28.79 -6.75
CA GLU A 149 16.43 -30.14 -7.27
C GLU A 149 15.97 -31.19 -6.24
N GLU A 150 16.89 -31.69 -5.41
CA GLU A 150 16.66 -32.76 -4.44
C GLU A 150 15.50 -32.50 -3.46
N GLY A 151 15.28 -31.24 -3.09
CA GLY A 151 14.21 -30.83 -2.18
C GLY A 151 12.80 -31.12 -2.71
N LEU A 152 12.64 -31.29 -4.02
CA LEU A 152 11.34 -31.57 -4.65
C LEU A 152 10.79 -32.96 -4.28
N SER A 153 11.66 -33.90 -3.92
CA SER A 153 11.30 -35.27 -3.52
C SER A 153 11.62 -35.58 -2.05
N ALA A 154 12.23 -34.63 -1.34
CA ALA A 154 12.63 -34.80 0.05
C ALA A 154 11.45 -34.72 1.03
N ASN A 155 11.72 -35.10 2.29
CA ASN A 155 10.77 -34.85 3.36
C ASN A 155 10.54 -33.34 3.53
N PHE A 156 9.31 -32.96 3.90
CA PHE A 156 8.93 -31.55 3.91
C PHE A 156 9.49 -30.77 5.11
N ASP A 157 9.91 -31.44 6.18
CA ASP A 157 10.52 -30.76 7.34
C ASP A 157 11.93 -30.24 6.98
N SER A 158 12.74 -31.07 6.32
CA SER A 158 14.01 -30.67 5.72
C SER A 158 13.84 -29.54 4.70
N VAL A 159 12.75 -29.57 3.92
CA VAL A 159 12.40 -28.48 3.01
C VAL A 159 12.15 -27.19 3.79
N LYS A 160 11.33 -27.20 4.84
CA LYS A 160 11.06 -26.02 5.68
C LYS A 160 12.34 -25.49 6.33
N ASP A 161 13.20 -26.35 6.85
CA ASP A 161 14.47 -25.94 7.49
C ASP A 161 15.36 -25.20 6.49
N LYS A 162 15.57 -25.77 5.30
CA LYS A 162 16.36 -25.13 4.24
C LYS A 162 15.64 -23.91 3.66
N TRP A 163 14.31 -23.90 3.64
CA TRP A 163 13.52 -22.75 3.23
C TRP A 163 13.78 -21.57 4.16
N ARG A 164 13.67 -21.76 5.48
CA ARG A 164 13.99 -20.74 6.48
C ARG A 164 15.43 -20.27 6.36
N LEU A 165 16.38 -21.20 6.22
CA LEU A 165 17.80 -20.92 6.06
C LEU A 165 18.07 -20.00 4.85
N THR A 166 17.35 -20.19 3.76
CA THR A 166 17.53 -19.45 2.50
C THR A 166 16.64 -18.20 2.37
N TYR A 167 15.91 -17.81 3.42
CA TYR A 167 15.01 -16.66 3.43
C TYR A 167 15.67 -15.36 2.95
N ASN A 168 16.88 -15.05 3.43
CA ASN A 168 17.55 -13.81 3.04
C ASN A 168 17.93 -13.78 1.55
N ILE A 169 18.21 -14.94 0.93
CA ILE A 169 18.43 -15.01 -0.52
C ILE A 169 17.13 -14.64 -1.24
N ARG A 170 16.02 -15.33 -0.91
CA ARG A 170 14.69 -15.04 -1.49
C ARG A 170 14.28 -13.59 -1.31
N LYS A 171 14.39 -13.07 -0.10
CA LYS A 171 14.02 -11.69 0.22
C LYS A 171 14.82 -10.70 -0.63
N SER A 172 16.12 -10.93 -0.79
CA SER A 172 16.95 -10.08 -1.66
C SER A 172 16.53 -10.17 -3.13
N GLU A 173 16.13 -11.34 -3.63
CA GLU A 173 15.64 -11.52 -5.00
C GLU A 173 14.30 -10.82 -5.24
N ILE A 174 13.41 -10.85 -4.25
CA ILE A 174 12.05 -10.28 -4.35
C ILE A 174 12.06 -8.76 -4.17
N LEU A 175 12.91 -8.24 -3.28
CA LEU A 175 12.94 -6.80 -2.91
C LEU A 175 13.95 -5.97 -3.70
N ASN A 176 14.87 -6.60 -4.45
CA ASN A 176 15.87 -5.86 -5.20
C ASN A 176 15.20 -5.01 -6.30
N ALA A 177 15.21 -3.68 -6.09
CA ALA A 177 14.59 -2.69 -6.97
C ALA A 177 15.19 -2.63 -8.38
N ASP A 178 16.44 -3.08 -8.55
CA ASP A 178 17.09 -3.19 -9.86
C ASP A 178 16.71 -4.48 -10.60
N SER A 179 16.19 -5.47 -9.86
CA SER A 179 15.71 -6.72 -10.40
C SER A 179 14.24 -6.55 -10.82
N LYS A 180 13.92 -6.82 -12.08
CA LYS A 180 12.53 -6.87 -12.57
C LYS A 180 11.88 -8.22 -12.26
N VAL A 181 12.22 -8.81 -11.11
CA VAL A 181 11.77 -10.14 -10.72
C VAL A 181 10.25 -10.08 -10.50
N THR A 182 9.55 -10.88 -11.28
CA THR A 182 8.10 -11.07 -11.17
C THR A 182 7.81 -12.27 -10.27
N VAL A 183 6.56 -12.40 -9.81
CA VAL A 183 6.13 -13.60 -9.09
C VAL A 183 6.41 -14.86 -9.92
N TYR A 184 6.19 -14.82 -11.23
CA TYR A 184 6.53 -15.90 -12.14
C TYR A 184 8.01 -16.32 -12.03
N ASP A 185 8.93 -15.35 -12.00
CA ASP A 185 10.36 -15.60 -11.84
C ASP A 185 10.70 -16.22 -10.47
N VAL A 186 9.96 -15.84 -9.41
CA VAL A 186 10.10 -16.48 -8.09
C VAL A 186 9.75 -17.96 -8.17
N PHE A 187 8.65 -18.34 -8.83
CA PHE A 187 8.27 -19.75 -9.03
C PHE A 187 9.23 -20.51 -9.94
N LEU A 188 9.95 -19.83 -10.85
CA LEU A 188 11.03 -20.44 -11.63
C LEU A 188 12.26 -20.69 -10.74
N ASN A 189 12.64 -19.72 -9.93
CA ASN A 189 13.82 -19.80 -9.06
C ASN A 189 13.62 -20.71 -7.84
N TRP A 190 12.37 -20.91 -7.41
CA TRP A 190 11.99 -21.68 -6.22
C TRP A 190 10.89 -22.69 -6.56
N PRO A 191 11.19 -23.71 -7.39
CA PRO A 191 10.20 -24.65 -7.91
C PRO A 191 9.48 -25.46 -6.83
N ILE A 192 10.06 -25.59 -5.63
CA ILE A 192 9.42 -26.23 -4.47
C ILE A 192 8.09 -25.57 -4.06
N LEU A 193 7.90 -24.28 -4.37
CA LEU A 193 6.63 -23.58 -4.18
C LEU A 193 5.48 -24.19 -5.00
N LYS A 194 5.78 -24.87 -6.11
CA LYS A 194 4.77 -25.50 -6.99
C LYS A 194 4.19 -26.78 -6.39
N SER A 195 4.78 -27.29 -5.31
CA SER A 195 4.30 -28.49 -4.63
C SER A 195 2.93 -28.25 -3.98
N LEU A 196 2.21 -29.35 -3.69
CA LEU A 196 0.92 -29.30 -2.98
C LEU A 196 1.01 -28.62 -1.62
N ARG A 197 2.20 -28.64 -0.99
CA ARG A 197 2.49 -28.02 0.31
C ARG A 197 3.25 -26.69 0.19
N GLY A 198 3.50 -26.19 -1.02
CA GLY A 198 4.23 -24.95 -1.25
C GLY A 198 3.60 -23.73 -0.58
N TYR A 199 2.29 -23.75 -0.33
CA TYR A 199 1.59 -22.73 0.45
C TYR A 199 2.09 -22.60 1.90
N GLU A 200 2.61 -23.69 2.50
CA GLU A 200 3.20 -23.65 3.84
C GLU A 200 4.46 -22.78 3.83
N LEU A 201 5.24 -22.83 2.75
CA LEU A 201 6.46 -22.02 2.58
C LEU A 201 6.16 -20.52 2.44
N ILE A 202 5.04 -20.17 1.82
CA ILE A 202 4.53 -18.77 1.79
C ILE A 202 4.24 -18.30 3.21
N SER A 203 3.63 -19.16 4.03
CA SER A 203 3.31 -18.86 5.43
C SER A 203 4.57 -18.73 6.28
N GLU A 204 5.58 -19.57 6.04
CA GLU A 204 6.90 -19.46 6.69
C GLU A 204 7.55 -18.10 6.41
N ASP A 205 7.56 -17.65 5.15
CA ASP A 205 8.16 -16.35 4.80
C ASP A 205 7.42 -15.17 5.43
N PHE A 206 6.08 -15.26 5.51
CA PHE A 206 5.28 -14.26 6.21
C PHE A 206 5.61 -14.22 7.71
N ASN A 207 5.69 -15.39 8.36
CA ASN A 207 5.96 -15.50 9.79
C ASN A 207 7.36 -14.97 10.15
N ILE A 208 8.36 -15.20 9.30
CA ILE A 208 9.69 -14.61 9.46
C ILE A 208 9.63 -13.09 9.33
N LEU A 209 8.82 -12.57 8.41
CA LEU A 209 8.69 -11.12 8.18
C LEU A 209 7.90 -10.42 9.30
N TYR A 210 6.91 -11.09 9.87
CA TYR A 210 5.95 -10.55 10.83
C TYR A 210 5.75 -11.48 12.04
N PRO A 211 6.78 -11.67 12.89
CA PRO A 211 6.72 -12.59 14.02
C PRO A 211 5.62 -12.21 15.03
N THR A 212 5.35 -10.93 15.23
CA THR A 212 4.26 -10.46 16.12
C THR A 212 2.88 -10.96 15.65
N GLN A 213 2.66 -11.04 14.33
CA GLN A 213 1.39 -11.55 13.78
C GLN A 213 1.27 -13.05 13.93
N GLN A 214 2.38 -13.78 13.94
CA GLN A 214 2.39 -15.20 14.30
C GLN A 214 2.00 -15.39 15.76
N GLU A 215 2.51 -14.54 16.67
CA GLU A 215 2.14 -14.56 18.09
C GLU A 215 0.68 -14.16 18.34
N LEU A 216 0.10 -13.30 17.49
CA LEU A 216 -1.33 -12.94 17.54
C LEU A 216 -2.25 -14.15 17.27
N PHE A 217 -1.76 -15.12 16.49
CA PHE A 217 -2.51 -16.31 16.09
C PHE A 217 -1.73 -17.59 16.46
N PRO A 218 -1.58 -17.90 17.76
CA PRO A 218 -0.85 -19.08 18.20
C PRO A 218 -1.52 -20.38 17.73
N ASP A 219 -2.84 -20.32 17.49
CA ASP A 219 -3.63 -21.40 16.91
C ASP A 219 -4.72 -20.85 15.98
N TRP A 220 -5.37 -21.78 15.26
CA TRP A 220 -6.45 -21.43 14.34
C TRP A 220 -7.68 -20.87 15.06
N SER A 221 -7.94 -21.26 16.31
CA SER A 221 -9.09 -20.76 17.09
C SER A 221 -8.95 -19.27 17.38
N SER A 222 -7.74 -18.80 17.65
CA SER A 222 -7.42 -17.38 17.88
C SER A 222 -7.70 -16.55 16.63
N PHE A 223 -7.31 -17.05 15.45
CA PHE A 223 -7.65 -16.44 14.17
C PHE A 223 -9.16 -16.38 13.95
N LEU A 224 -9.87 -17.50 14.17
CA LEU A 224 -11.32 -17.57 14.01
C LEU A 224 -12.07 -16.61 14.94
N ASN A 225 -11.66 -16.52 16.21
CA ASN A 225 -12.26 -15.60 17.19
C ASN A 225 -12.07 -14.15 16.76
N LYS A 226 -10.86 -13.79 16.31
CA LYS A 226 -10.60 -12.43 15.81
C LYS A 226 -11.42 -12.14 14.55
N TRP A 227 -11.47 -13.08 13.61
CA TRP A 227 -12.30 -12.99 12.40
C TRP A 227 -13.79 -12.78 12.73
N ILE A 228 -14.36 -13.58 13.63
CA ILE A 228 -15.76 -13.46 14.05
C ILE A 228 -16.01 -12.05 14.58
N PHE A 229 -15.18 -11.60 15.54
CA PHE A 229 -15.28 -10.26 16.12
C PHE A 229 -15.26 -9.16 15.06
N ILE A 230 -14.24 -9.14 14.18
CA ILE A 230 -14.11 -8.05 13.19
C ILE A 230 -15.20 -8.12 12.12
N SER A 231 -15.61 -9.31 11.67
CA SER A 231 -16.57 -9.46 10.60
C SER A 231 -17.97 -9.09 11.06
N ASP A 232 -18.38 -9.53 12.26
CA ASP A 232 -19.66 -9.13 12.86
C ASP A 232 -19.70 -7.64 13.16
N ARG A 233 -18.61 -7.08 13.65
CA ARG A 233 -18.50 -5.63 13.87
C ARG A 233 -18.65 -4.85 12.58
N LEU A 234 -17.98 -5.28 11.50
CA LEU A 234 -18.09 -4.65 10.18
C LEU A 234 -19.52 -4.67 9.65
N VAL A 235 -20.17 -5.84 9.69
CA VAL A 235 -21.58 -5.99 9.30
C VAL A 235 -22.45 -5.06 10.12
N SER A 236 -22.31 -5.06 11.46
CA SER A 236 -23.10 -4.21 12.36
C SER A 236 -22.94 -2.72 12.05
N VAL A 237 -21.72 -2.25 11.79
CA VAL A 237 -21.43 -0.83 11.52
C VAL A 237 -21.92 -0.39 10.15
N ARG A 238 -21.91 -1.28 9.15
CA ARG A 238 -22.08 -0.90 7.74
C ARG A 238 -23.38 -1.38 7.10
N LYS A 239 -24.09 -2.36 7.65
CA LYS A 239 -25.30 -2.94 7.03
C LYS A 239 -26.35 -1.91 6.63
N ASN A 240 -26.57 -0.89 7.46
CA ASN A 240 -27.56 0.17 7.20
C ASN A 240 -27.09 1.20 6.15
N SER A 241 -25.81 1.22 5.80
CA SER A 241 -25.25 2.12 4.79
C SER A 241 -25.29 1.54 3.37
N VAL A 242 -25.66 0.26 3.23
CA VAL A 242 -25.63 -0.45 1.96
C VAL A 242 -26.88 -0.12 1.12
N LYS A 243 -26.66 0.34 -0.11
CA LYS A 243 -27.73 0.61 -1.09
C LYS A 243 -27.86 -0.47 -2.16
N ASP A 244 -26.79 -1.20 -2.42
CA ASP A 244 -26.71 -2.23 -3.47
C ASP A 244 -27.69 -3.38 -3.23
N LYS A 245 -28.39 -3.82 -4.28
CA LYS A 245 -29.44 -4.85 -4.19
C LYS A 245 -28.85 -6.23 -3.85
N VAL A 246 -27.71 -6.58 -4.42
CA VAL A 246 -27.04 -7.87 -4.17
C VAL A 246 -26.57 -7.92 -2.73
N ALA A 247 -25.95 -6.85 -2.26
CA ALA A 247 -25.49 -6.78 -0.87
C ALA A 247 -26.65 -6.84 0.15
N LYS A 248 -27.80 -6.21 -0.15
CA LYS A 248 -29.01 -6.34 0.69
C LYS A 248 -29.54 -7.76 0.72
N ASP A 249 -29.45 -8.49 -0.38
CA ASP A 249 -29.85 -9.90 -0.44
C ASP A 249 -28.90 -10.79 0.37
N LEU A 250 -27.58 -10.62 0.20
CA LEU A 250 -26.56 -11.31 0.99
C LEU A 250 -26.71 -11.05 2.50
N LEU A 251 -27.07 -9.82 2.91
CA LEU A 251 -27.35 -9.51 4.32
C LEU A 251 -28.56 -10.29 4.86
N LYS A 252 -29.65 -10.38 4.09
CA LYS A 252 -30.82 -11.19 4.49
C LYS A 252 -30.49 -12.67 4.61
N GLN A 253 -29.70 -13.19 3.67
CA GLN A 253 -29.24 -14.58 3.72
C GLN A 253 -28.33 -14.80 4.94
N LEU A 254 -27.46 -13.85 5.26
CA LEU A 254 -26.61 -13.91 6.45
C LEU A 254 -27.45 -13.95 7.73
N ASP A 255 -28.46 -13.09 7.87
CA ASP A 255 -29.36 -13.08 9.02
C ASP A 255 -30.06 -14.44 9.20
N HIS A 256 -30.53 -15.06 8.11
CA HIS A 256 -31.17 -16.38 8.14
C HIS A 256 -30.17 -17.49 8.52
N VAL A 257 -28.97 -17.48 7.95
CA VAL A 257 -27.93 -18.49 8.22
C VAL A 257 -27.38 -18.39 9.63
N GLN A 258 -27.28 -17.18 10.20
CA GLN A 258 -26.89 -16.99 11.59
C GLN A 258 -27.92 -17.59 12.55
N GLN A 259 -29.22 -17.56 12.21
CA GLN A 259 -30.27 -18.20 13.00
C GLN A 259 -30.21 -19.74 12.92
N SER A 260 -29.81 -20.30 11.77
CA SER A 260 -29.67 -21.75 11.61
C SER A 260 -28.37 -22.32 12.17
N GLY A 261 -27.42 -21.47 12.55
CA GLY A 261 -26.13 -21.87 13.12
C GLY A 261 -25.12 -22.43 12.12
N ASN A 262 -25.34 -22.28 10.80
CA ASN A 262 -24.36 -22.75 9.80
C ASN A 262 -23.21 -21.74 9.64
N ILE A 263 -22.20 -21.90 10.50
CA ILE A 263 -21.02 -21.03 10.57
C ILE A 263 -20.22 -21.02 9.25
N GLY A 264 -20.16 -22.14 8.54
CA GLY A 264 -19.42 -22.26 7.28
C GLY A 264 -19.98 -21.32 6.20
N VAL A 265 -21.30 -21.38 5.98
CA VAL A 265 -22.00 -20.51 5.03
C VAL A 265 -21.98 -19.05 5.52
N ALA A 266 -22.15 -18.80 6.82
CA ALA A 266 -22.06 -17.45 7.38
C ALA A 266 -20.71 -16.78 7.06
N ASN A 267 -19.61 -17.54 7.15
CA ASN A 267 -18.29 -17.04 6.82
C ASN A 267 -18.15 -16.72 5.32
N ILE A 268 -18.68 -17.56 4.42
CA ILE A 268 -18.67 -17.29 2.97
C ILE A 268 -19.43 -16.01 2.65
N LEU A 269 -20.63 -15.86 3.21
CA LEU A 269 -21.46 -14.66 3.04
C LEU A 269 -20.76 -13.41 3.55
N LYS A 270 -20.11 -13.48 4.73
CA LYS A 270 -19.29 -12.39 5.27
C LYS A 270 -18.14 -12.03 4.31
N CYS A 271 -17.41 -13.01 3.78
CA CYS A 271 -16.34 -12.77 2.81
C CYS A 271 -16.87 -12.05 1.56
N GLN A 272 -18.01 -12.49 1.01
CA GLN A 272 -18.63 -11.84 -0.16
C GLN A 272 -19.17 -10.44 0.15
N LEU A 273 -19.62 -10.18 1.38
CA LEU A 273 -20.14 -8.89 1.81
C LEU A 273 -19.06 -7.83 2.02
N ILE A 274 -17.84 -8.20 2.43
CA ILE A 274 -16.78 -7.23 2.78
C ILE A 274 -16.61 -6.14 1.69
N PRO A 275 -16.46 -6.46 0.39
CA PRO A 275 -16.28 -5.44 -0.65
C PRO A 275 -17.49 -4.52 -0.86
N TYR A 276 -18.70 -4.97 -0.51
CA TYR A 276 -19.90 -4.13 -0.53
C TYR A 276 -20.01 -3.23 0.70
N LEU A 277 -19.55 -3.70 1.86
CA LEU A 277 -19.51 -2.92 3.10
C LEU A 277 -18.40 -1.85 3.04
N LEU A 278 -17.32 -2.14 2.31
CA LEU A 278 -16.13 -1.32 2.09
C LEU A 278 -15.93 -1.03 0.60
N PRO A 279 -16.81 -0.23 -0.03
CA PRO A 279 -16.76 -0.02 -1.47
C PRO A 279 -15.50 0.75 -1.88
N THR A 280 -14.66 0.11 -2.71
CA THR A 280 -13.47 0.74 -3.28
C THR A 280 -13.86 1.70 -4.40
N LYS A 281 -13.53 2.98 -4.25
CA LYS A 281 -13.73 3.99 -5.30
C LYS A 281 -12.43 4.22 -6.04
N THR A 282 -12.14 3.35 -7.01
CA THR A 282 -10.91 3.44 -7.82
C THR A 282 -11.20 3.61 -9.30
N ILE A 283 -10.21 4.13 -10.02
CA ILE A 283 -10.17 4.21 -11.48
C ILE A 283 -8.82 3.62 -11.93
N ILE A 284 -8.88 2.47 -12.59
CA ILE A 284 -7.71 1.79 -13.16
C ILE A 284 -7.49 2.36 -14.56
N ARG A 285 -6.42 3.14 -14.69
CA ARG A 285 -6.06 3.80 -15.95
C ARG A 285 -5.30 2.82 -16.85
N SER A 286 -5.64 2.84 -18.13
CA SER A 286 -4.85 2.16 -19.16
C SER A 286 -3.44 2.77 -19.22
N THR A 287 -2.42 1.91 -19.35
CA THR A 287 -1.02 2.33 -19.56
C THR A 287 -0.66 2.55 -21.02
N ASP A 288 -1.55 2.17 -21.94
CA ASP A 288 -1.36 2.35 -23.38
C ASP A 288 -1.78 3.77 -23.81
N LEU A 289 -0.78 4.61 -24.11
CA LEU A 289 -0.95 5.98 -24.59
C LEU A 289 -1.51 6.07 -26.03
N LYS A 290 -1.46 4.96 -26.79
CA LYS A 290 -1.85 4.93 -28.21
C LYS A 290 -3.23 4.37 -28.45
N SER A 291 -3.81 3.63 -27.50
CA SER A 291 -5.21 3.22 -27.57
C SER A 291 -6.07 4.17 -26.73
N ALA A 292 -7.12 4.73 -27.33
CA ALA A 292 -8.15 5.51 -26.65
C ALA A 292 -9.02 4.61 -25.72
N LYS A 293 -8.40 3.66 -25.01
CA LYS A 293 -9.08 2.73 -24.10
C LYS A 293 -9.52 3.49 -22.86
N LYS A 294 -10.83 3.41 -22.59
CA LYS A 294 -11.49 3.99 -21.43
C LYS A 294 -10.81 3.54 -20.14
N ASN A 295 -10.78 4.40 -19.14
CA ASN A 295 -10.41 3.99 -17.79
C ASN A 295 -11.38 2.90 -17.29
N TRP A 296 -10.89 1.89 -16.59
CA TRP A 296 -11.73 0.91 -15.92
C TRP A 296 -12.14 1.42 -14.55
N LYS A 297 -13.44 1.58 -14.35
CA LYS A 297 -14.04 1.84 -13.05
C LYS A 297 -14.73 0.56 -12.57
N PRO A 298 -14.14 -0.19 -11.64
CA PRO A 298 -14.73 -1.43 -11.15
C PRO A 298 -16.13 -1.20 -10.56
N SER A 299 -17.06 -2.09 -10.87
CA SER A 299 -18.35 -2.17 -10.17
C SER A 299 -18.20 -2.82 -8.79
N CYS A 300 -19.24 -2.71 -7.95
CA CYS A 300 -19.26 -3.41 -6.66
C CYS A 300 -19.14 -4.93 -6.84
N GLY A 301 -19.82 -5.50 -7.85
CA GLY A 301 -19.73 -6.92 -8.16
C GLY A 301 -18.35 -7.35 -8.64
N GLU A 302 -17.68 -6.52 -9.45
CA GLU A 302 -16.29 -6.76 -9.84
C GLU A 302 -15.33 -6.69 -8.65
N SER A 303 -15.58 -5.75 -7.72
CA SER A 303 -14.80 -5.64 -6.48
C SER A 303 -15.02 -6.86 -5.58
N ALA A 304 -16.25 -7.36 -5.50
CA ALA A 304 -16.58 -8.60 -4.78
C ALA A 304 -15.85 -9.81 -5.38
N ALA A 305 -15.93 -9.99 -6.70
CA ALA A 305 -15.26 -11.08 -7.41
C ALA A 305 -13.71 -10.96 -7.42
N ALA A 306 -13.16 -9.74 -7.31
CA ALA A 306 -11.73 -9.53 -7.15
C ALA A 306 -11.23 -9.97 -5.77
N PHE A 307 -12.06 -9.85 -4.73
CA PHE A 307 -11.76 -10.33 -3.38
C PHE A 307 -11.93 -11.85 -3.27
N ILE A 308 -13.10 -12.35 -3.64
CA ILE A 308 -13.44 -13.78 -3.65
C ILE A 308 -14.44 -14.07 -4.78
N VAL A 309 -14.02 -14.84 -5.78
CA VAL A 309 -14.90 -15.20 -6.90
C VAL A 309 -15.57 -16.54 -6.66
N HIS A 310 -16.87 -16.62 -6.93
CA HIS A 310 -17.63 -17.87 -6.91
C HIS A 310 -17.75 -18.41 -8.33
N ILE A 311 -17.45 -19.69 -8.50
CA ILE A 311 -17.72 -20.47 -9.71
C ILE A 311 -18.68 -21.61 -9.38
N ALA A 312 -19.65 -21.88 -10.26
CA ALA A 312 -20.70 -22.86 -9.99
C ALA A 312 -20.16 -24.31 -9.96
N ASN A 313 -19.08 -24.57 -10.71
CA ASN A 313 -18.40 -25.85 -10.77
C ASN A 313 -16.96 -25.68 -11.26
N ILE A 314 -16.14 -26.71 -11.05
CA ILE A 314 -14.72 -26.70 -11.41
C ILE A 314 -14.47 -26.55 -12.92
N THR A 315 -15.42 -26.91 -13.79
CA THR A 315 -15.27 -26.78 -15.25
C THR A 315 -15.20 -25.31 -15.69
N GLN A 316 -15.71 -24.38 -14.87
CA GLN A 316 -15.63 -22.94 -15.12
C GLN A 316 -14.28 -22.32 -14.72
N LEU A 317 -13.43 -23.06 -13.99
CA LEU A 317 -12.20 -22.53 -13.41
C LEU A 317 -11.27 -21.90 -14.45
N GLU A 318 -10.98 -22.63 -15.52
CA GLU A 318 -10.07 -22.16 -16.57
C GLU A 318 -10.66 -20.95 -17.31
N SER A 319 -11.97 -20.96 -17.56
CA SER A 319 -12.65 -19.81 -18.18
C SER A 319 -12.55 -18.56 -17.31
N GLU A 320 -12.76 -18.66 -16.00
CA GLU A 320 -12.62 -17.56 -15.05
C GLU A 320 -11.18 -17.00 -15.05
N ILE A 321 -10.18 -17.88 -15.02
CA ILE A 321 -8.76 -17.48 -15.05
C ILE A 321 -8.45 -16.71 -16.35
N GLN A 322 -8.88 -17.23 -17.50
CA GLN A 322 -8.60 -16.58 -18.79
C GLN A 322 -9.33 -15.25 -18.94
N GLN A 323 -10.61 -15.19 -18.58
CA GLN A 323 -11.38 -13.95 -18.63
C GLN A 323 -10.75 -12.86 -17.76
N ARG A 324 -10.34 -13.21 -16.54
CA ARG A 324 -9.65 -12.29 -15.63
C ARG A 324 -8.32 -11.80 -16.22
N ARG A 325 -7.50 -12.72 -16.76
CA ARG A 325 -6.22 -12.38 -17.38
C ARG A 325 -6.38 -11.42 -18.57
N VAL A 326 -7.30 -11.73 -19.49
CA VAL A 326 -7.57 -10.89 -20.68
C VAL A 326 -7.98 -9.48 -20.26
N LYS A 327 -8.87 -9.38 -19.27
CA LYS A 327 -9.34 -8.10 -18.76
C LYS A 327 -8.23 -7.27 -18.12
N TYR A 328 -7.38 -7.88 -17.30
CA TYR A 328 -6.27 -7.17 -16.66
C TYR A 328 -5.23 -6.70 -17.69
N ILE A 329 -4.89 -7.55 -18.67
CA ILE A 329 -4.01 -7.20 -19.80
C ILE A 329 -4.60 -6.02 -20.59
N GLN A 330 -5.91 -6.01 -20.83
CA GLN A 330 -6.59 -4.93 -21.56
C GLN A 330 -6.35 -3.55 -20.93
N TYR A 331 -6.20 -3.48 -19.61
CA TYR A 331 -5.97 -2.24 -18.86
C TYR A 331 -4.52 -2.07 -18.38
N GLY A 332 -3.59 -2.91 -18.85
CA GLY A 332 -2.18 -2.83 -18.45
C GLY A 332 -1.95 -3.07 -16.96
N ALA A 333 -2.81 -3.89 -16.34
CA ALA A 333 -2.73 -4.29 -14.94
C ALA A 333 -2.24 -5.75 -14.82
N HIS A 334 -1.73 -6.09 -13.64
CA HIS A 334 -1.30 -7.46 -13.32
C HIS A 334 -2.29 -8.11 -12.36
N VAL A 335 -2.62 -9.37 -12.62
CA VAL A 335 -3.45 -10.18 -11.72
C VAL A 335 -2.68 -10.43 -10.43
N GLN A 336 -3.23 -9.97 -9.32
CA GLN A 336 -2.69 -10.20 -7.99
C GLN A 336 -3.22 -11.53 -7.43
N PRO A 337 -2.63 -12.09 -6.35
CA PRO A 337 -3.21 -13.22 -5.65
C PRO A 337 -4.70 -13.03 -5.38
N TYR A 338 -5.51 -14.08 -5.58
CA TYR A 338 -6.95 -14.03 -5.33
C TYR A 338 -7.54 -15.40 -4.98
N ILE A 339 -8.76 -15.37 -4.45
CA ILE A 339 -9.47 -16.55 -3.96
C ILE A 339 -10.58 -16.94 -4.92
N ILE A 340 -10.70 -18.23 -5.17
CA ILE A 340 -11.78 -18.84 -5.96
C ILE A 340 -12.50 -19.84 -5.07
N ILE A 341 -13.82 -19.74 -4.97
CA ILE A 341 -14.67 -20.73 -4.29
C ILE A 341 -15.54 -21.42 -5.34
N SER A 342 -15.64 -22.74 -5.26
CA SER A 342 -16.42 -23.57 -6.17
C SER A 342 -17.51 -24.32 -5.42
N GLY A 343 -18.71 -24.31 -6.00
CA GLY A 343 -19.87 -25.00 -5.46
C GLY A 343 -21.13 -24.57 -6.20
N LYS A 344 -22.20 -25.37 -6.15
CA LYS A 344 -23.44 -25.09 -6.89
C LYS A 344 -23.99 -23.70 -6.61
N ASP A 345 -23.91 -23.30 -5.34
CA ASP A 345 -24.32 -22.00 -4.83
C ASP A 345 -23.52 -21.69 -3.55
N ILE A 346 -23.74 -20.49 -3.01
CA ILE A 346 -23.09 -19.99 -1.79
C ILE A 346 -23.44 -20.78 -0.52
N PHE A 347 -24.52 -21.57 -0.53
CA PHE A 347 -24.89 -22.46 0.56
C PHE A 347 -24.19 -23.83 0.45
N SER A 348 -23.60 -24.13 -0.71
CA SER A 348 -23.06 -25.43 -1.09
C SER A 348 -21.67 -25.27 -1.71
N ILE A 349 -20.72 -24.69 -0.96
CA ILE A 349 -19.32 -24.54 -1.39
C ILE A 349 -18.52 -25.79 -1.02
N ASP A 350 -17.96 -26.44 -2.04
CA ASP A 350 -17.23 -27.71 -1.91
C ASP A 350 -15.71 -27.49 -1.89
N GLN A 351 -15.23 -26.45 -2.56
CA GLN A 351 -13.79 -26.25 -2.81
C GLN A 351 -13.41 -24.78 -2.72
N CYS A 352 -12.29 -24.49 -2.05
CA CYS A 352 -11.68 -23.16 -2.04
C CYS A 352 -10.27 -23.26 -2.62
N TYR A 353 -9.87 -22.26 -3.41
CA TYR A 353 -8.56 -22.18 -4.01
C TYR A 353 -7.95 -20.81 -3.78
N VAL A 354 -6.64 -20.77 -3.56
CA VAL A 354 -5.85 -19.54 -3.65
C VAL A 354 -5.00 -19.64 -4.91
N ARG A 355 -5.13 -18.67 -5.80
CA ARG A 355 -4.29 -18.56 -6.98
C ARG A 355 -3.22 -17.51 -6.77
N VAL A 356 -1.96 -17.88 -6.97
CA VAL A 356 -0.81 -16.97 -7.03
C VAL A 356 -0.08 -17.23 -8.34
N ASP A 357 0.05 -16.18 -9.17
CA ASP A 357 0.54 -16.30 -10.55
C ASP A 357 -0.22 -17.40 -11.32
N ASN A 358 0.44 -18.52 -11.64
CA ASN A 358 -0.12 -19.66 -12.36
C ASN A 358 -0.42 -20.88 -11.49
N HIS A 359 -0.18 -20.79 -10.17
CA HIS A 359 -0.32 -21.91 -9.25
C HIS A 359 -1.60 -21.78 -8.42
N LEU A 360 -2.23 -22.92 -8.13
CA LEU A 360 -3.41 -23.03 -7.29
C LEU A 360 -3.15 -24.00 -6.13
N TRP A 361 -3.50 -23.59 -4.91
CA TRP A 361 -3.59 -24.50 -3.77
C TRP A 361 -5.02 -24.62 -3.29
N TYR A 362 -5.41 -25.85 -2.95
CA TYR A 362 -6.72 -26.20 -2.45
C TYR A 362 -6.83 -26.03 -0.93
N PHE A 363 -7.99 -25.53 -0.50
CA PHE A 363 -8.38 -25.39 0.89
C PHE A 363 -9.81 -25.92 1.10
N ASN A 364 -10.02 -26.59 2.22
CA ASN A 364 -11.35 -26.98 2.70
C ASN A 364 -12.04 -25.89 3.54
N CYS A 365 -11.40 -24.73 3.69
CA CYS A 365 -11.88 -23.62 4.51
C CYS A 365 -11.59 -22.29 3.80
N PRO A 366 -12.62 -21.47 3.50
CA PRO A 366 -12.41 -20.18 2.83
C PRO A 366 -11.59 -19.21 3.67
N LEU A 367 -11.63 -19.32 5.00
CA LEU A 367 -10.83 -18.47 5.88
C LEU A 367 -9.34 -18.83 5.83
N LYS A 368 -8.99 -20.12 5.66
CA LYS A 368 -7.59 -20.52 5.39
C LYS A 368 -7.10 -19.98 4.04
N ALA A 369 -8.00 -19.94 3.05
CA ALA A 369 -7.69 -19.32 1.76
C ALA A 369 -7.48 -17.80 1.90
N ILE A 370 -8.27 -17.11 2.72
CA ILE A 370 -8.04 -15.69 3.07
C ILE A 370 -6.68 -15.50 3.74
N ASP A 371 -6.36 -16.34 4.72
CA ASP A 371 -5.09 -16.27 5.44
C ASP A 371 -3.89 -16.39 4.49
N LEU A 372 -3.86 -17.45 3.67
CA LEU A 372 -2.78 -17.62 2.69
C LEU A 372 -2.75 -16.49 1.65
N CYS A 373 -3.91 -16.09 1.10
CA CYS A 373 -3.96 -15.04 0.09
C CYS A 373 -3.42 -13.72 0.64
N PHE A 374 -3.77 -13.38 1.88
CA PHE A 374 -3.23 -12.22 2.59
C PHE A 374 -1.70 -12.32 2.74
N LYS A 375 -1.20 -13.44 3.28
CA LYS A 375 0.23 -13.69 3.48
C LYS A 375 1.03 -13.62 2.18
N SER A 376 0.44 -14.08 1.08
CA SER A 376 1.05 -14.06 -0.25
C SER A 376 1.39 -12.64 -0.72
N TYR A 377 0.59 -11.63 -0.36
CA TYR A 377 0.91 -10.24 -0.74
C TYR A 377 2.23 -9.78 -0.14
N PHE A 378 2.54 -10.19 1.09
CA PHE A 378 3.77 -9.81 1.75
C PHE A 378 4.95 -10.69 1.35
N SER A 379 4.76 -12.01 1.31
CA SER A 379 5.82 -12.96 0.97
C SER A 379 6.35 -12.74 -0.45
N PHE A 380 5.50 -12.28 -1.38
CA PHE A 380 5.89 -11.98 -2.75
C PHE A 380 5.99 -10.48 -3.06
N ASN A 381 5.88 -9.59 -2.06
CA ASN A 381 5.89 -8.13 -2.24
C ASN A 381 4.90 -7.65 -3.34
N CYS A 382 3.70 -8.21 -3.34
CA CYS A 382 2.63 -7.93 -4.28
C CYS A 382 1.71 -6.84 -3.72
N ALA A 383 1.22 -5.95 -4.59
CA ALA A 383 0.19 -4.99 -4.22
C ALA A 383 -1.17 -5.70 -4.05
N TYR A 384 -2.07 -5.14 -3.22
CA TYR A 384 -3.46 -5.59 -3.20
C TYR A 384 -4.15 -5.34 -4.56
N PRO A 385 -5.12 -6.20 -4.96
CA PRO A 385 -5.97 -5.93 -6.10
C PRO A 385 -6.67 -4.57 -5.93
N ARG A 386 -6.61 -3.72 -6.95
CA ARG A 386 -7.07 -2.32 -6.86
C ARG A 386 -8.58 -2.23 -6.67
N GLU A 387 -9.32 -3.20 -7.17
CA GLU A 387 -10.79 -3.27 -7.11
C GLU A 387 -11.29 -3.54 -5.69
N CYS A 388 -10.55 -4.31 -4.90
CA CYS A 388 -10.91 -4.65 -3.52
C CYS A 388 -9.85 -4.19 -2.50
N HIS A 389 -9.09 -3.15 -2.83
CA HIS A 389 -8.02 -2.62 -1.98
C HIS A 389 -8.50 -2.33 -0.55
N GLU A 390 -9.68 -1.71 -0.39
CA GLU A 390 -10.25 -1.40 0.92
C GLU A 390 -10.52 -2.65 1.76
N SER A 391 -10.88 -3.76 1.11
CA SER A 391 -11.17 -5.04 1.78
C SER A 391 -9.90 -5.62 2.39
N TRP A 392 -8.80 -5.64 1.62
CA TRP A 392 -7.51 -6.15 2.10
C TRP A 392 -6.85 -5.23 3.13
N MET A 393 -6.92 -3.91 2.93
CA MET A 393 -6.45 -2.95 3.93
C MET A 393 -7.22 -3.07 5.25
N PHE A 394 -8.54 -3.28 5.21
CA PHE A 394 -9.33 -3.53 6.41
C PHE A 394 -8.86 -4.78 7.15
N LEU A 395 -8.61 -5.89 6.44
CA LEU A 395 -8.07 -7.09 7.08
C LEU A 395 -6.67 -6.84 7.64
N GLN A 396 -5.80 -6.14 6.91
CA GLN A 396 -4.47 -5.80 7.38
C GLN A 396 -4.52 -5.07 8.74
N LEU A 397 -5.32 -4.02 8.83
CA LEU A 397 -5.42 -3.17 10.02
C LEU A 397 -6.14 -3.85 11.18
N HIS A 398 -7.26 -4.54 10.92
CA HIS A 398 -8.15 -5.00 11.99
C HIS A 398 -8.07 -6.49 12.28
N LEU A 399 -7.79 -7.33 11.28
CA LEU A 399 -7.55 -8.76 11.51
C LEU A 399 -6.13 -8.97 12.01
N TYR A 400 -5.14 -8.52 11.23
CA TYR A 400 -3.72 -8.76 11.50
C TYR A 400 -3.05 -7.70 12.38
N GLY A 401 -3.71 -6.57 12.64
CA GLY A 401 -3.11 -5.49 13.44
C GLY A 401 -1.79 -4.99 12.83
N LEU A 402 -1.70 -4.99 11.50
CA LEU A 402 -0.45 -4.77 10.77
C LEU A 402 -0.49 -3.43 10.04
N ASN A 403 0.59 -2.66 10.23
CA ASN A 403 0.82 -1.39 9.56
C ASN A 403 2.10 -1.45 8.75
N THR A 404 2.09 -0.84 7.57
CA THR A 404 3.26 -0.68 6.72
C THR A 404 3.44 0.75 6.26
N ASP A 405 4.65 1.09 5.84
CA ASP A 405 4.96 2.41 5.27
C ASP A 405 4.25 2.66 3.93
N HIS A 406 3.70 1.61 3.32
CA HIS A 406 2.97 1.65 2.06
C HIS A 406 1.45 1.79 2.24
N ASP A 407 0.96 1.80 3.48
CA ASP A 407 -0.47 1.85 3.77
C ASP A 407 -1.12 3.11 3.19
N LEU A 408 -2.17 2.91 2.39
CA LEU A 408 -2.96 4.00 1.82
C LEU A 408 -4.30 4.11 2.54
N MET A 409 -4.34 4.95 3.58
CA MET A 409 -5.59 5.25 4.28
C MET A 409 -6.56 6.02 3.39
N THR A 410 -7.78 5.50 3.28
CA THR A 410 -8.85 6.08 2.47
C THR A 410 -9.94 6.66 3.36
N ALA A 411 -10.83 7.47 2.78
CA ALA A 411 -11.98 8.01 3.50
C ALA A 411 -12.92 6.90 4.01
N VAL A 412 -13.03 5.77 3.30
CA VAL A 412 -13.87 4.63 3.70
C VAL A 412 -13.30 3.99 4.96
N LEU A 413 -12.02 3.65 4.97
CA LEU A 413 -11.36 3.06 6.14
C LEU A 413 -11.30 4.04 7.32
N SER A 414 -10.99 5.31 7.05
CA SER A 414 -10.96 6.35 8.09
C SER A 414 -12.32 6.52 8.77
N SER A 415 -13.43 6.34 8.04
CA SER A 415 -14.79 6.46 8.59
C SER A 415 -15.20 5.32 9.54
N ILE A 416 -14.40 4.24 9.58
CA ILE A 416 -14.68 3.08 10.42
C ILE A 416 -13.59 2.78 11.44
N ASN A 417 -12.38 3.31 11.30
CA ASN A 417 -11.22 2.93 12.11
C ASN A 417 -11.51 3.02 13.63
N ASP A 418 -12.10 4.13 14.07
CA ASP A 418 -12.46 4.40 15.48
C ASP A 418 -13.59 3.50 16.02
N LYS A 419 -14.20 2.67 15.17
CA LYS A 419 -15.29 1.75 15.56
C LYS A 419 -14.80 0.33 15.87
N PHE A 420 -13.51 0.08 15.66
CA PHE A 420 -12.83 -1.20 15.83
C PHE A 420 -11.70 -1.18 16.88
N THR A 421 -11.41 0.01 17.43
CA THR A 421 -10.76 0.20 18.74
C THR A 421 -11.77 -0.04 19.84
#